data_AF-A0A959AV00-F1
#
_entry.id   AF-A0A959AV00-F1
#
_cell.length_a   1.000
_cell.length_b   1.000
_cell.length_c   1.000
_cell.angle_alpha   90.00
_cell.angle_beta   90.00
_cell.angle_gamma   90.00
#
_symmetry.space_group_name_H-M   'P 1'
#
loop_
_entity.id
_entity.type
_entity.pdbx_description
1 polymer ?
#
loop_
_entity_poly.entity_id
_entity_poly.type
_entity_poly.pdbx_seq_one_letter_code
_entity_poly.pdbx_strand_id
1 'polypeptide(L)'
;MKILSLSIELSSLALEASQQSLVPDELLRLAQQRLNEKESQLGRFLNCKCTETRQLSQDLGLASYELCYEKKSLHFQFAYFQPRGAWELQGFRWAA
;
A
#
# COMPACT_ATOMS: atom_id res chain seq x y z
N MET A 1 3.38 -6.95 22.09
CA MET A 1 4.31 -6.08 21.32
C MET A 1 4.56 -6.66 19.91
N LYS A 2 3.61 -6.58 18.97
CA LYS A 2 3.76 -7.18 17.62
C LYS A 2 3.44 -6.22 16.44
N ILE A 3 2.54 -5.26 16.64
CA ILE A 3 2.15 -4.25 15.64
C ILE A 3 3.31 -3.32 15.24
N LEU A 4 4.19 -2.99 16.19
CA LEU A 4 5.39 -2.17 15.93
C LEU A 4 6.27 -2.76 14.83
N SER A 5 6.45 -4.09 14.80
CA SER A 5 7.28 -4.74 13.77
C SER A 5 6.68 -4.58 12.37
N LEU A 6 5.35 -4.70 12.24
CA LEU A 6 4.65 -4.54 10.96
C LEU A 6 4.67 -3.09 10.48
N SER A 7 4.47 -2.12 11.38
CA SER A 7 4.56 -0.71 11.02
C SER A 7 5.97 -0.29 10.59
N ILE A 8 7.02 -0.85 11.21
CA ILE A 8 8.42 -0.60 10.80
C ILE A 8 8.69 -1.13 9.40
N GLU A 9 8.27 -2.36 9.08
CA GLU A 9 8.46 -2.94 7.74
C GLU A 9 7.74 -2.15 6.65
N LEU A 10 6.55 -1.64 6.95
CA LEU A 10 5.79 -0.81 6.03
C LEU A 10 6.40 0.60 5.86
N SER A 11 6.97 1.17 6.93
CA SER A 11 7.71 2.43 6.84
C SER A 11 8.98 2.29 6.00
N SER A 12 9.71 1.18 6.13
CA SER A 12 10.85 0.87 5.24
C SER A 12 10.40 0.79 3.79
N LEU A 13 9.27 0.13 3.55
CA LEU A 13 8.73 -0.04 2.21
C LEU A 13 8.26 1.28 1.60
N ALA A 14 7.65 2.17 2.40
CA ALA A 14 7.30 3.52 1.97
C ALA A 14 8.53 4.38 1.64
N LEU A 15 9.62 4.22 2.38
CA LEU A 15 10.88 4.90 2.10
C LEU A 15 11.53 4.40 0.81
N GLU A 16 11.49 3.10 0.55
CA GLU A 16 11.98 2.52 -0.71
C GLU A 16 11.13 2.99 -1.90
N ALA A 17 9.80 3.07 -1.71
CA ALA A 17 8.84 3.56 -2.69
C ALA A 17 8.98 5.05 -3.02
N SER A 18 9.53 5.86 -2.12
CA SER A 18 9.77 7.28 -2.40
C SER A 18 11.07 7.50 -3.19
N GLN A 19 12.00 6.54 -3.11
CA GLN A 19 13.28 6.59 -3.85
C GLN A 19 13.16 5.97 -5.25
N GLN A 20 12.22 5.06 -5.45
CA GLN A 20 11.94 4.40 -6.72
C GLN A 20 10.53 4.80 -7.15
N SER A 21 10.33 5.42 -8.32
CA SER A 21 8.98 5.75 -8.84
C SER A 21 8.21 4.48 -9.21
N LEU A 22 7.86 3.67 -8.20
CA LEU A 22 7.15 2.42 -8.34
C LEU A 22 5.67 2.69 -8.60
N VAL A 23 5.10 1.90 -9.50
CA VAL A 23 3.64 1.91 -9.71
C VAL A 23 2.94 1.20 -8.55
N PRO A 24 1.66 1.50 -8.26
CA PRO A 24 0.95 0.95 -7.12
C PRO A 24 1.00 -0.58 -7.05
N ASP A 25 0.84 -1.26 -8.18
CA ASP A 25 0.85 -2.73 -8.25
C ASP A 25 2.19 -3.34 -7.81
N GLU A 26 3.31 -2.71 -8.16
CA GLU A 26 4.65 -3.16 -7.75
C GLU A 26 4.82 -3.02 -6.24
N LEU A 27 4.41 -1.87 -5.70
CA LEU A 27 4.49 -1.61 -4.27
C LEU A 27 3.61 -2.55 -3.46
N LEU A 28 2.37 -2.78 -3.92
CA LEU A 28 1.43 -3.69 -3.28
C LEU A 28 1.96 -5.12 -3.28
N ARG A 29 2.61 -5.55 -4.37
CA ARG A 29 3.25 -6.87 -4.45
C ARG A 29 4.43 -7.00 -3.49
N LEU A 30 5.29 -5.97 -3.39
CA LEU A 30 6.40 -5.96 -2.43
C LEU A 30 5.88 -5.99 -0.98
N ALA A 31 4.84 -5.21 -0.68
CA ALA A 31 4.20 -5.20 0.61
C ALA A 31 3.61 -6.57 0.95
N GLN A 32 2.91 -7.19 0.00
CA GLN A 32 2.39 -8.55 0.15
C GLN A 32 3.50 -9.56 0.44
N GLN A 33 4.62 -9.52 -0.29
CA GLN A 33 5.74 -10.44 -0.07
C GLN A 33 6.31 -10.34 1.35
N ARG A 34 6.57 -9.12 1.85
CA ARG A 34 7.07 -8.92 3.22
C ARG A 34 6.05 -9.36 4.28
N LEU A 35 4.78 -9.03 4.07
CA LEU A 35 3.71 -9.35 5.01
C LEU A 35 3.36 -10.84 5.04
N ASN A 36 3.57 -11.58 3.94
CA ASN A 36 3.37 -13.03 3.90
C ASN A 36 4.32 -13.76 4.86
N GLU A 37 5.53 -13.25 5.11
CA GLU A 37 6.42 -13.78 6.16
C GLU A 37 5.81 -13.66 7.57
N LYS A 38 4.77 -12.84 7.72
CA LYS A 38 4.03 -12.59 8.95
C LYS A 38 2.64 -13.24 8.95
N GLU A 39 2.43 -14.29 8.17
CA GLU A 39 1.16 -15.06 8.11
C GLU A 39 0.65 -15.43 9.51
N SER A 40 1.54 -15.80 10.45
CA SER A 40 1.16 -16.09 11.84
C SER A 40 0.39 -14.95 12.54
N GLN A 41 0.63 -13.70 12.14
CA GLN A 41 0.03 -12.49 12.70
C GLN A 41 -1.16 -11.98 11.90
N LEU A 42 -1.08 -12.02 10.56
CA LEU A 42 -2.09 -11.45 9.66
C LEU A 42 -3.13 -12.48 9.20
N GLY A 43 -2.80 -13.77 9.32
CA GLY A 43 -3.50 -14.84 8.62
C GLY A 43 -3.10 -14.90 7.14
N ARG A 44 -3.78 -15.77 6.40
CA ARG A 44 -3.53 -15.92 4.97
C ARG A 44 -3.93 -14.68 4.20
N PHE A 45 -3.19 -14.38 3.13
CA PHE A 45 -3.59 -13.40 2.15
C PHE A 45 -4.85 -13.88 1.42
N LEU A 46 -5.84 -12.99 1.30
CA LEU A 46 -7.12 -13.29 0.64
C LEU A 46 -7.16 -12.67 -0.75
N ASN A 47 -7.00 -11.36 -0.84
CA ASN A 47 -7.00 -10.63 -2.09
C ASN A 47 -6.40 -9.22 -1.95
N CYS A 48 -6.18 -8.58 -3.08
CA CYS A 48 -5.94 -7.15 -3.20
C CYS A 48 -7.11 -6.53 -3.96
N LYS A 49 -7.61 -5.39 -3.50
CA LYS A 49 -8.70 -4.66 -4.14
C LYS A 49 -8.38 -3.17 -4.26
N CYS A 50 -8.70 -2.58 -5.40
CA CYS A 50 -8.80 -1.12 -5.52
C CYS A 50 -10.15 -0.70 -4.93
N THR A 51 -10.12 0.10 -3.86
CA THR A 51 -11.31 0.53 -3.14
C THR A 51 -11.84 1.87 -3.63
N GLU A 52 -10.95 2.73 -4.14
CA GLU A 52 -11.32 4.06 -4.61
C GLU A 52 -10.36 4.50 -5.71
N THR A 53 -10.89 5.17 -6.72
CA THR A 53 -10.09 5.96 -7.65
C THR A 53 -10.82 7.28 -7.84
N ARG A 54 -10.13 8.39 -7.59
CA ARG A 54 -10.72 9.72 -7.62
C ARG A 54 -9.80 10.67 -8.36
N GLN A 55 -10.32 11.31 -9.41
CA GLN A 55 -9.63 12.43 -10.03
C GLN A 55 -9.92 13.70 -9.21
N LEU A 56 -8.88 14.39 -8.75
CA LEU A 56 -9.00 15.65 -8.02
C LEU A 56 -8.89 16.88 -8.94
N SER A 57 -8.04 16.81 -9.96
CA SER A 57 -7.87 17.83 -11.01
C SER A 57 -7.39 17.18 -12.31
N GLN A 58 -7.19 17.93 -13.41
CA GLN A 58 -6.58 17.36 -14.62
C GLN A 58 -5.20 16.74 -14.34
N ASP A 59 -4.45 17.31 -13.40
CA ASP A 59 -3.07 16.92 -13.13
C ASP A 59 -2.92 15.98 -11.92
N LEU A 60 -3.99 15.71 -11.16
CA LEU A 60 -3.92 14.95 -9.92
C LEU A 60 -5.06 13.93 -9.79
N GLY A 61 -4.69 12.67 -9.62
CA GLY A 61 -5.57 11.58 -9.24
C GLY A 61 -5.16 10.97 -7.90
N LEU A 62 -6.10 10.31 -7.24
CA LEU A 62 -5.88 9.47 -6.07
C LEU A 62 -6.39 8.06 -6.38
N ALA A 63 -5.68 7.06 -5.87
CA ALA A 63 -6.14 5.68 -5.87
C ALA A 63 -5.88 5.05 -4.52
N SER A 64 -6.87 4.34 -4.01
CA SER A 64 -6.82 3.65 -2.72
C SER A 64 -6.93 2.15 -2.95
N TYR A 65 -6.07 1.39 -2.27
CA TYR A 65 -6.00 -0.06 -2.38
C TYR A 65 -6.01 -0.70 -1.01
N GLU A 66 -6.56 -1.91 -0.92
CA GLU A 66 -6.53 -2.73 0.29
C GLU A 66 -5.91 -4.10 0.00
N LEU A 67 -4.93 -4.48 0.83
CA LEU A 67 -4.47 -5.86 0.96
C LEU A 67 -5.26 -6.51 2.10
N CYS A 68 -6.10 -7.49 1.77
CA CYS A 68 -6.93 -8.18 2.74
C CYS A 68 -6.27 -9.50 3.16
N TYR A 69 -6.13 -9.67 4.47
CA TYR A 69 -5.73 -10.93 5.11
C TYR A 69 -6.86 -11.38 6.04
N GLU A 70 -6.86 -12.65 6.45
CA GLU A 70 -7.92 -13.23 7.30
C GLU A 70 -8.18 -12.44 8.59
N LYS A 71 -7.13 -11.87 9.20
CA LYS A 71 -7.25 -11.19 10.50
C LYS A 71 -7.24 -9.67 10.42
N LYS A 72 -6.68 -9.11 9.34
CA LYS A 72 -6.47 -7.66 9.18
C LYS A 72 -6.45 -7.27 7.72
N SER A 73 -6.85 -6.03 7.43
CA SER A 73 -6.63 -5.42 6.13
C SER A 73 -5.69 -4.23 6.24
N LEU A 74 -4.89 -4.02 5.21
CA LEU A 74 -3.96 -2.90 5.11
C LEU A 74 -4.38 -2.00 3.95
N HIS A 75 -4.65 -0.75 4.26
CA HIS A 75 -5.06 0.28 3.32
C HIS A 75 -3.87 1.10 2.86
N PHE A 76 -3.74 1.32 1.56
CA PHE A 76 -2.75 2.18 0.93
C PHE A 76 -3.46 3.28 0.14
N GLN A 77 -2.90 4.48 0.20
CA GLN A 77 -3.35 5.61 -0.60
C GLN A 77 -2.20 6.10 -1.47
N PHE A 78 -2.48 6.22 -2.76
CA PHE A 78 -1.55 6.71 -3.76
C PHE A 78 -2.10 7.97 -4.42
N ALA A 79 -1.19 8.86 -4.81
CA ALA A 79 -1.47 9.97 -5.70
C ALA A 79 -0.80 9.71 -7.05
N TYR A 80 -1.47 10.09 -8.13
CA TYR A 80 -0.95 10.05 -9.48
C TYR A 80 -0.89 11.47 -10.04
N PHE A 81 0.28 11.88 -10.53
CA PHE A 81 0.53 13.23 -11.03
C PHE A 81 0.76 13.22 -12.55
N GLN A 82 -0.11 13.93 -13.28
CA GLN A 82 0.10 14.26 -14.69
C GLN A 82 0.79 15.62 -14.85
N PRO A 83 1.51 15.86 -15.97
CA PRO A 83 1.80 14.93 -17.08
C PRO A 83 2.97 13.97 -16.81
N ARG A 84 3.57 14.03 -15.60
CA ARG A 84 4.78 13.25 -15.26
C ARG A 84 4.56 11.75 -15.29
N GLY A 85 3.31 11.29 -15.16
CA GLY A 85 2.98 9.86 -15.14
C GLY A 85 3.48 9.16 -13.88
N ALA A 86 3.73 9.92 -12.82
CA ALA A 86 4.36 9.43 -11.60
C ALA A 86 3.30 9.07 -10.55
N TRP A 87 3.52 7.95 -9.88
CA TRP A 87 2.77 7.55 -8.70
C TRP A 87 3.57 7.83 -7.45
N GLU A 88 2.91 8.35 -6.43
CA GLU A 88 3.49 8.60 -5.11
C GLU A 88 2.62 7.96 -4.04
N LEU A 89 3.24 7.21 -3.14
CA LEU A 89 2.57 6.71 -1.95
C LEU A 89 2.33 7.87 -0.98
N GLN A 90 1.07 8.18 -0.69
CA GLN A 90 0.69 9.19 0.30
C GLN A 90 0.73 8.62 1.72
N GLY A 91 0.42 7.34 1.89
CA GLY A 91 0.52 6.66 3.16
C GLY A 91 -0.19 5.32 3.20
N PHE A 92 -0.08 4.65 4.35
CA PHE A 92 -0.75 3.38 4.61
C PHE A 92 -1.27 3.33 6.05
N ARG A 93 -2.30 2.51 6.29
CA ARG A 93 -2.84 2.28 7.63
C ARG A 93 -3.53 0.93 7.71
N TRP A 94 -3.55 0.34 8.90
CA TRP A 94 -4.41 -0.81 9.16
C TRP A 94 -5.88 -0.37 9.07
N ALA A 95 -6.67 -1.07 8.27
CA ALA A 95 -8.12 -0.89 8.27
C ALA A 95 -8.69 -1.46 9.58
N ALA A 96 -9.69 -0.76 10.12
CA ALA A 96 -10.36 -1.12 11.37
C ALA A 96 -11.21 -2.38 11.23
#